data_AF-A0A2P6GIT1-F1
#
_entry.id   AF-A0A2P6GIT1-F1
#
_cell.length_a   1.000
_cell.length_b   1.000
_cell.length_c   1.000
_cell.angle_alpha   90.00
_cell.angle_beta   90.00
_cell.angle_gamma   90.00
#
_symmetry.space_group_name_H-M   'P 1'
#
loop_
_entity.id
_entity.type
_entity.pdbx_description
1 polymer ?
#
loop_
_entity_poly.entity_id
_entity_poly.type
_entity_poly.pdbx_seq_one_letter_code
_entity_poly.pdbx_strand_id
1 'polypeptide(L)'
;MGKLIGNDFFNSKLTYPIIITLNEGTNSEKEKIEKLFKKKQKTKNDLKLILEILDNNNALKKTKIEAIKWSKKAKEEIQKIPQNTITTLLQELADSIISRSS
;
A
#
# COMPACT_ATOMS: atom_id res chain seq x y z
N MET A 1 9.01 14.27 0.11
CA MET A 1 9.12 13.43 1.33
C MET A 1 10.49 12.75 1.38
N GLY A 2 11.10 12.62 2.56
CA GLY A 2 12.52 12.27 2.74
C GLY A 2 12.87 10.79 2.95
N LYS A 3 12.11 9.84 2.39
CA LYS A 3 12.43 8.39 2.47
C LYS A 3 12.66 7.82 1.08
N LEU A 4 13.76 7.09 0.90
CA LEU A 4 14.08 6.45 -0.38
C LEU A 4 13.01 5.42 -0.76
N ILE A 5 12.62 5.42 -2.05
CA ILE A 5 11.76 4.40 -2.63
C ILE A 5 12.38 3.02 -2.39
N GLY A 6 11.56 2.05 -1.99
CA GLY A 6 12.01 0.68 -1.75
C GLY A 6 12.54 0.40 -0.34
N ASN A 7 12.58 1.39 0.57
CA ASN A 7 13.05 1.16 1.94
C ASN A 7 12.33 -0.01 2.64
N ASP A 8 11.01 -0.14 2.47
CA ASP A 8 10.25 -1.21 3.13
C ASP A 8 10.62 -2.59 2.56
N PHE A 9 10.91 -2.66 1.26
CA PHE A 9 11.45 -3.86 0.62
C PHE A 9 12.84 -4.24 1.16
N PHE A 10 13.76 -3.26 1.28
CA PHE A 10 15.10 -3.51 1.83
C PHE A 10 15.06 -4.02 3.27
N ASN A 11 14.08 -3.56 4.06
CA ASN A 11 13.85 -4.00 5.43
C ASN A 11 12.95 -5.25 5.55
N SER A 12 12.71 -5.98 4.45
CA SER A 12 11.86 -7.19 4.43
C SER A 12 10.44 -6.99 4.99
N LYS A 13 9.90 -5.78 4.92
CA LYS A 13 8.54 -5.50 5.40
C LYS A 13 7.53 -5.98 4.36
N LEU A 14 6.70 -6.95 4.75
CA LEU A 14 5.55 -7.38 3.96
C LEU A 14 4.45 -6.34 4.06
N THR A 15 4.43 -5.39 3.13
CA THR A 15 3.39 -4.36 3.03
C THR A 15 2.24 -4.82 2.15
N TYR A 16 1.13 -4.07 2.18
CA TYR A 16 -0.11 -4.45 1.50
C TYR A 16 0.02 -4.78 0.00
N PRO A 17 0.78 -4.02 -0.83
CA PRO A 17 0.98 -4.40 -2.24
C PRO A 17 1.60 -5.80 -2.41
N ILE A 18 2.52 -6.20 -1.52
CA ILE A 18 3.16 -7.51 -1.54
C ILE A 18 2.17 -8.60 -1.15
N ILE A 19 1.38 -8.35 -0.09
CA ILE A 19 0.38 -9.31 0.42
C ILE A 19 -0.67 -9.62 -0.65
N ILE A 20 -1.22 -8.61 -1.32
CA ILE A 20 -2.17 -8.83 -2.42
C ILE A 20 -1.53 -9.67 -3.53
N THR A 21 -0.29 -9.35 -3.90
CA THR A 21 0.40 -10.07 -4.98
C THR A 21 0.71 -11.52 -4.59
N LEU A 22 1.03 -11.79 -3.33
CA LEU A 22 1.16 -13.16 -2.83
C LEU A 22 -0.17 -13.93 -2.83
N ASN A 23 -1.29 -13.23 -2.69
CA ASN A 23 -2.61 -13.83 -2.74
C ASN A 23 -3.04 -14.15 -4.19
N GLU A 24 -2.93 -13.18 -5.09
CA GLU A 24 -3.55 -13.21 -6.42
C GLU A 24 -2.59 -13.54 -7.58
N GLY A 25 -1.28 -13.37 -7.36
CA GLY A 25 -0.26 -13.58 -8.39
C GLY A 25 -0.07 -15.05 -8.76
N THR A 26 0.70 -15.28 -9.82
CA THR A 26 1.04 -16.64 -10.27
C THR A 26 1.99 -17.35 -9.29
N ASN A 27 2.03 -18.68 -9.32
CA ASN A 27 2.98 -19.45 -8.49
C ASN A 27 4.44 -19.02 -8.72
N SER A 28 4.81 -18.71 -9.97
CA SER A 28 6.16 -18.21 -10.29
C SER A 28 6.47 -16.87 -9.63
N GLU A 29 5.51 -15.95 -9.60
CA GLU A 29 5.68 -14.66 -8.92
C GLU A 29 5.75 -14.83 -7.41
N LYS A 30 4.89 -15.67 -6.83
CA LYS A 30 4.93 -15.98 -5.39
C LYS A 30 6.29 -16.53 -4.97
N GLU A 31 6.82 -17.52 -5.70
CA GLU A 31 8.16 -18.07 -5.46
C GLU A 31 9.27 -17.02 -5.58
N LYS A 32 9.19 -16.12 -6.58
CA LYS A 32 10.15 -15.03 -6.75
C LYS A 32 10.10 -14.07 -5.55
N ILE A 33 8.90 -13.66 -5.13
CA ILE A 33 8.71 -12.79 -3.96
C ILE A 33 9.28 -13.44 -2.72
N GLU A 34 8.96 -14.71 -2.45
CA GLU A 34 9.52 -15.43 -1.32
C GLU A 34 11.04 -15.47 -1.34
N LYS A 35 11.64 -15.81 -2.48
CA LYS A 35 13.10 -15.83 -2.65
C LYS A 35 13.69 -14.46 -2.36
N LEU A 36 13.10 -13.38 -2.87
CA LEU A 36 13.54 -12.01 -2.63
C LEU A 36 13.49 -11.63 -1.14
N PHE A 37 12.40 -11.96 -0.44
CA PHE A 37 12.21 -11.62 0.97
C PHE A 37 13.07 -12.47 1.92
N LYS A 38 13.45 -13.69 1.52
CA LYS A 38 14.39 -14.57 2.24
C LYS A 38 15.87 -14.16 2.07
N LYS A 39 16.22 -13.29 1.11
CA LYS A 39 17.60 -12.81 0.93
C LYS A 39 18.08 -11.99 2.13
N LYS A 40 19.26 -12.34 2.66
CA LYS A 40 19.97 -11.56 3.70
C LYS A 40 20.31 -10.14 3.24
N GLN A 41 20.73 -9.99 1.99
CA GLN A 41 21.05 -8.69 1.39
C GLN A 41 20.36 -8.58 0.04
N LYS A 42 19.64 -7.47 -0.17
CA LYS A 42 18.89 -7.17 -1.40
C LYS A 42 19.61 -6.08 -2.18
N THR A 43 19.58 -6.19 -3.49
CA THR A 43 20.25 -5.27 -4.43
C THR A 43 19.25 -4.32 -5.11
N LYS A 44 19.75 -3.36 -5.89
CA LYS A 44 18.89 -2.51 -6.73
C LYS A 44 18.15 -3.31 -7.81
N ASN A 45 18.77 -4.38 -8.33
CA ASN A 45 18.11 -5.26 -9.31
C ASN A 45 16.97 -6.06 -8.67
N ASP A 46 17.13 -6.45 -7.41
CA ASP A 46 16.04 -7.06 -6.63
C ASP A 46 14.87 -6.09 -6.43
N LEU A 47 15.16 -4.81 -6.18
CA LEU A 47 14.13 -3.77 -6.09
C LEU A 47 13.43 -3.57 -7.44
N LYS A 48 14.17 -3.55 -8.55
CA LYS A 48 13.57 -3.43 -9.88
C LYS A 48 12.62 -4.60 -10.17
N LEU A 49 13.07 -5.83 -9.88
CA LEU A 49 12.27 -7.04 -10.10
C LEU A 49 10.98 -7.05 -9.26
N ILE A 50 11.05 -6.69 -7.97
CA ILE A 50 9.82 -6.66 -7.16
C ILE A 50 8.85 -5.57 -7.65
N LEU A 51 9.35 -4.42 -8.09
CA LEU A 51 8.51 -3.36 -8.65
C LEU A 51 7.82 -3.80 -9.94
N GLU A 52 8.52 -4.51 -10.83
CA GLU A 52 7.93 -5.09 -12.05
C GLU A 52 6.83 -6.11 -11.72
N ILE A 53 7.06 -6.99 -10.73
CA ILE A 53 6.04 -7.96 -10.28
C ILE A 53 4.80 -7.24 -9.73
N LEU A 54 4.99 -6.21 -8.91
CA LEU A 54 3.89 -5.42 -8.34
C LEU A 54 3.09 -4.66 -9.42
N ASP A 55 3.78 -4.15 -10.44
CA ASP A 55 3.16 -3.43 -11.56
C ASP A 55 2.31 -4.38 -12.43
N ASN A 56 2.86 -5.54 -12.81
CA ASN A 56 2.14 -6.58 -13.55
C ASN A 56 0.83 -7.01 -12.85
N ASN A 57 0.82 -7.00 -11.52
CA ASN A 57 -0.34 -7.37 -10.70
C ASN A 57 -1.26 -6.18 -10.35
N ASN A 58 -0.97 -4.98 -10.87
CA ASN A 58 -1.66 -3.72 -10.54
C ASN A 58 -1.73 -3.46 -9.02
N ALA A 59 -0.75 -3.94 -8.26
CA ALA A 59 -0.81 -3.99 -6.80
C ALA A 59 -0.86 -2.59 -6.16
N LEU A 60 -0.18 -1.61 -6.75
CA LEU A 60 -0.24 -0.21 -6.30
C LEU A 60 -1.63 0.40 -6.50
N LYS A 61 -2.26 0.14 -7.65
CA LYS A 61 -3.63 0.59 -7.93
C LYS A 61 -4.62 -0.04 -6.96
N LYS A 62 -4.51 -1.35 -6.71
CA LYS A 62 -5.36 -2.06 -5.73
C LYS A 62 -5.16 -1.50 -4.32
N THR A 63 -3.92 -1.24 -3.92
CA THR A 63 -3.60 -0.61 -2.63
C THR A 63 -4.25 0.77 -2.49
N LYS A 64 -4.20 1.59 -3.55
CA LYS A 64 -4.86 2.91 -3.55
C LYS A 64 -6.38 2.79 -3.42
N ILE A 65 -7.00 1.84 -4.13
CA ILE A 65 -8.44 1.58 -4.03
C ILE A 65 -8.83 1.18 -2.61
N GLU A 66 -8.06 0.29 -1.97
CA GLU A 66 -8.36 -0.11 -0.60
C GLU A 66 -8.20 1.05 0.38
N ALA A 67 -7.19 1.91 0.21
CA ALA A 67 -7.04 3.13 1.01
C ALA A 67 -8.24 4.08 0.87
N ILE A 68 -8.72 4.31 -0.37
CA ILE A 68 -9.93 5.11 -0.64
C ILE A 68 -11.14 4.51 0.07
N LYS A 69 -11.31 3.18 0.01
CA LYS A 69 -12.42 2.47 0.66
C LYS A 69 -12.41 2.67 2.17
N TRP A 70 -11.25 2.60 2.82
CA TRP A 70 -11.13 2.86 4.26
C TRP A 70 -11.43 4.32 4.63
N SER A 71 -10.97 5.28 3.82
CA SER A 71 -11.34 6.70 4.01
C SER A 71 -12.86 6.91 3.90
N LYS A 72 -13.49 6.32 2.87
CA LYS A 72 -14.96 6.37 2.71
C LYS A 72 -15.68 5.78 3.93
N LYS A 73 -15.24 4.60 4.39
CA LYS A 73 -15.82 3.96 5.57
C LYS A 73 -15.68 4.82 6.83
N ALA A 74 -14.52 5.45 7.03
CA ALA A 74 -14.34 6.36 8.16
C ALA A 74 -15.34 7.53 8.13
N LYS A 75 -15.55 8.14 6.95
CA LYS A 75 -16.54 9.21 6.78
C LYS A 75 -17.98 8.73 7.04
N GLU A 76 -18.34 7.54 6.55
CA GLU A 76 -19.65 6.92 6.81
C GLU A 76 -19.89 6.71 8.32
N GLU A 77 -18.89 6.29 9.09
CA GLU A 77 -19.01 6.14 10.55
C GLU A 77 -19.11 7.49 11.27
N ILE A 78 -18.33 8.51 10.84
CA ILE A 78 -18.39 9.86 11.41
C ILE A 78 -19.77 10.50 11.21
N GLN A 79 -20.48 10.18 10.13
CA GLN A 79 -21.83 10.69 9.87
C GLN A 79 -22.88 10.15 10.87
N LYS A 80 -22.59 9.05 11.59
CA LYS A 80 -23.52 8.45 12.55
C LYS A 80 -23.48 9.08 13.94
N ILE A 81 -22.51 9.95 14.22
CA ILE A 81 -22.38 10.66 15.50
C ILE A 81 -22.84 12.12 15.37
N PRO A 82 -23.12 12.84 16.48
CA PRO A 82 -23.58 14.24 16.42
C PRO A 82 -22.62 15.14 15.64
N GLN A 83 -23.16 15.89 14.68
CA GLN A 83 -22.35 16.71 13.77
C GLN A 83 -21.95 18.04 14.43
N ASN A 84 -20.66 18.35 14.38
CA ASN A 84 -20.07 19.56 14.90
C ASN A 84 -18.77 19.89 14.14
N THR A 85 -18.09 20.96 14.51
CA THR A 85 -16.85 21.39 13.87
C THR A 85 -15.78 20.29 13.84
N ILE A 86 -15.68 19.45 14.89
CA ILE A 86 -14.70 18.37 14.97
C ILE A 86 -15.03 17.27 13.97
N THR A 87 -16.30 16.85 13.86
CA THR A 87 -16.69 15.80 12.90
C THR A 87 -16.51 16.24 11.44
N THR A 88 -16.66 17.54 11.16
CA THR A 88 -16.30 18.11 9.85
C THR A 88 -14.81 18.01 9.58
N LEU A 89 -13.97 18.45 10.53
CA LEU A 89 -12.50 18.39 10.39
C LEU A 89 -11.99 16.96 10.22
N LEU A 90 -12.59 15.97 10.90
CA LEU A 90 -12.23 14.56 10.74
C LEU A 90 -12.57 14.03 9.34
N GLN A 91 -13.68 14.46 8.75
CA GLN A 91 -14.05 14.09 7.38
C GLN A 91 -13.09 14.70 6.35
N GLU A 92 -12.72 15.97 6.52
CA GLU A 92 -11.73 16.64 5.68
C GLU A 92 -10.34 15.98 5.78
N LEU A 93 -9.93 15.60 7.00
CA LEU A 93 -8.70 14.86 7.23
C LEU A 93 -8.71 13.53 6.46
N ALA A 94 -9.81 12.78 6.52
CA ALA A 94 -9.95 11.51 5.82
C ALA A 94 -9.82 11.67 4.29
N ASP A 95 -10.33 12.75 3.71
CA ASP A 95 -10.14 13.04 2.28
C ASP A 95 -8.68 13.43 1.96
N SER A 96 -8.08 14.30 2.80
CA SER A 96 -6.73 14.84 2.57
C SER A 96 -5.61 13.79 2.58
N ILE A 97 -5.78 12.71 3.35
CA ILE A 97 -4.79 11.63 3.46
C ILE A 97 -4.69 10.85 2.14
N ILE A 98 -5.79 10.74 1.40
CA ILE A 98 -5.87 9.99 0.14
C ILE A 98 -5.41 10.82 -1.06
N SER A 99 -5.62 12.13 -1.01
CA SER A 99 -5.25 13.06 -2.09
C SER A 99 -3.77 13.46 -2.10
N ARG A 100 -2.91 12.84 -1.27
CA ARG A 100 -1.47 13.12 -1.27
C ARG A 100 -0.85 12.76 -2.62
N SER A 101 -0.59 13.78 -3.43
CA SER A 101 0.41 13.74 -4.49
C SER A 101 1.79 13.60 -3.83
N SER A 102 2.55 12.57 -4.21
CA SER A 102 3.95 12.42 -3.77
C SER A 102 4.86 13.39 -4.48
#